data_AF-A0A976NYS8-F1
#
_entry.id   AF-A0A976NYS8-F1
#
_cell.length_a   1.000
_cell.length_b   1.000
_cell.length_c   1.000
_cell.angle_alpha   90.00
_cell.angle_beta   90.00
_cell.angle_gamma   90.00
#
_symmetry.space_group_name_H-M   'P 1'
#
loop_
_entity.id
_entity.type
_entity.pdbx_description
1 polymer ?
#
loop_
_entity_poly.entity_id
_entity_poly.type
_entity_poly.pdbx_seq_one_letter_code
_entity_poly.pdbx_strand_id
1 'polypeptide(L)'
;MMPGVVFASEVQLQSLRKNELRAVYVKGNPCAIAVGKMLMDAVEVKRNGNKGRALKLWHVVGDSLWRMGPQRLPNAGFLGVKVVPIREDENAAVALKAVTFEEEKATTGFQAVIKQDMDKYYVEALLQALRTGKIREKDLPILASSFHANVLLPCRRAGVSLNIKQSSFKKVLFFLKAMEAHGLLVVADRNGIQTITSIARSHRDVQSHEPYSTIKDLKSAKLSAESENATLDAFIPGKYAPQVEESVGLTPALKTLMFPILPSDTTGHELQTYWSLPQIRDLFAQFVKSQGLVDESNKKFVLLNDPLKCVLYGKKVPDGGYPDRLSRPEMLSLLLSKCTHYHKIKLFPTHAAKLHGGFLQPISIHAKKHRKNSACIKISYYQQFGINGIIFAKEVRKKWGCSATVQKCEDTNKMEEICIHGNMVNEVMEYLASKHQIHAKYCRVTYGKNTKPRKINLDIQKIDDSHV
;
A
#
# COMPACT_ATOMS: atom_id res chain seq x y z
N MET A 1 -4.11 28.07 13.77
CA MET A 1 -3.98 29.31 14.58
C MET A 1 -4.76 30.41 13.88
N MET A 2 -5.39 31.34 14.61
CA MET A 2 -6.24 32.40 14.04
C MET A 2 -5.56 33.25 12.94
N PRO A 3 -4.27 33.65 13.05
CA PRO A 3 -3.62 34.46 12.02
C PRO A 3 -3.49 33.79 10.64
N GLY A 4 -3.60 32.46 10.56
CA GLY A 4 -3.54 31.71 9.31
C GLY A 4 -4.91 31.36 8.72
N VAL A 5 -6.01 31.82 9.33
CA VAL A 5 -7.38 31.55 8.85
C VAL A 5 -7.89 32.77 8.11
N VAL A 6 -8.25 32.58 6.84
CA VAL A 6 -8.86 33.62 6.01
C VAL A 6 -10.34 33.31 5.87
N PHE A 7 -11.20 34.25 6.23
CA PHE A 7 -12.65 34.15 6.03
C PHE A 7 -13.03 34.80 4.69
N ALA A 8 -13.92 34.17 3.93
CA ALA A 8 -14.34 34.70 2.63
C ALA A 8 -15.31 35.89 2.76
N SER A 9 -16.04 35.98 3.89
CA SER A 9 -16.95 37.08 4.19
C SER A 9 -17.06 37.34 5.69
N GLU A 10 -17.49 38.54 6.07
CA GLU A 10 -17.73 38.88 7.48
C GLU A 10 -18.90 38.07 8.07
N VAL A 11 -19.85 37.62 7.23
CA VAL A 11 -20.95 36.72 7.61
C VAL A 11 -20.42 35.34 8.04
N GLN A 12 -19.40 34.81 7.37
CA GLN A 12 -18.78 33.54 7.79
C GLN A 12 -18.11 33.67 9.15
N LEU A 13 -17.47 34.81 9.43
CA LEU A 13 -16.88 35.08 10.73
C LEU A 13 -17.95 35.16 11.83
N GLN A 14 -19.08 35.81 11.56
CA GLN A 14 -20.21 35.92 12.50
C GLN A 14 -20.94 34.60 12.73
N SER A 15 -20.83 33.64 11.80
CA SER A 15 -21.44 32.31 11.94
C SER A 15 -20.68 31.38 12.90
N LEU A 16 -19.49 31.75 13.36
CA LEU A 16 -18.64 30.88 14.19
C LEU A 16 -19.19 30.74 15.61
N ARG A 17 -19.64 29.53 15.94
CA ARG A 17 -20.04 29.16 17.31
C ARG A 17 -18.93 28.36 17.98
N LYS A 18 -18.66 28.67 19.25
CA LYS A 18 -17.77 27.84 20.09
C LYS A 18 -18.31 26.40 20.16
N ASN A 19 -17.41 25.42 20.14
CA ASN A 19 -17.69 23.98 20.15
C ASN A 19 -18.35 23.38 18.89
N GLU A 20 -18.61 24.17 17.85
CA GLU A 20 -19.17 23.65 16.61
C GLU A 20 -18.11 22.91 15.76
N LEU A 21 -18.55 21.90 15.01
CA LEU A 21 -17.70 21.19 14.06
C LEU A 21 -17.58 21.97 12.77
N ARG A 22 -16.35 22.18 12.31
CA ARG A 22 -16.08 22.91 11.06
C ARG A 22 -15.03 22.18 10.23
N ALA A 23 -15.22 22.27 8.92
CA ALA A 23 -14.26 21.79 7.92
C ALA A 23 -13.35 22.95 7.48
N VAL A 24 -12.09 22.63 7.21
CA VAL A 24 -11.07 23.58 6.76
C VAL A 24 -10.81 23.39 5.29
N TYR A 25 -10.78 24.49 4.53
CA TYR A 25 -10.54 24.51 3.09
C TYR A 25 -9.35 25.41 2.78
N VAL A 26 -8.65 25.11 1.69
CA VAL A 26 -7.69 26.04 1.08
C VAL A 26 -8.43 26.93 0.09
N LYS A 27 -8.12 28.22 0.06
CA LYS A 27 -8.72 29.17 -0.88
C LYS A 27 -8.53 28.66 -2.32
N GLY A 28 -9.63 28.46 -3.05
CA GLY A 28 -9.64 27.94 -4.42
C GLY A 28 -9.56 26.41 -4.55
N ASN A 29 -9.69 25.65 -3.45
CA ASN A 29 -9.86 24.20 -3.50
C ASN A 29 -11.21 23.80 -2.87
N PRO A 30 -12.11 23.12 -3.61
CA PRO A 30 -13.45 22.77 -3.10
C PRO A 30 -13.44 21.64 -2.07
N CYS A 31 -12.32 20.94 -1.89
CA CYS A 31 -12.23 19.80 -0.97
C CYS A 31 -11.67 20.21 0.39
N ALA A 32 -12.29 19.69 1.46
CA ALA A 32 -11.83 19.92 2.82
C ALA A 32 -10.49 19.21 3.07
N ILE A 33 -9.54 19.93 3.65
CA ILE A 33 -8.21 19.41 4.02
C ILE A 33 -8.18 18.83 5.43
N ALA A 34 -9.07 19.31 6.30
CA ALA A 34 -9.12 18.92 7.70
C ALA A 34 -10.50 19.18 8.30
N VAL A 35 -10.80 18.50 9.41
CA VAL A 35 -12.00 18.74 10.22
C VAL A 35 -11.61 18.91 11.68
N GLY A 36 -12.34 19.77 12.38
CA GLY A 36 -12.05 20.05 13.78
C GLY A 36 -13.19 20.73 14.49
N LYS A 37 -12.94 21.05 15.76
CA LYS A 37 -13.87 21.70 16.67
C LYS A 37 -13.44 23.13 16.96
N MET A 38 -14.35 24.09 16.83
CA MET A 38 -14.10 25.51 17.10
C MET A 38 -13.84 25.73 18.59
N LEU A 39 -12.78 26.48 18.91
CA LEU A 39 -12.40 26.82 20.27
C LEU A 39 -12.85 28.23 20.67
N MET A 40 -13.16 29.07 19.69
CA MET A 40 -13.51 30.47 19.87
C MET A 40 -14.81 30.79 19.13
N ASP A 41 -15.57 31.74 19.67
CA ASP A 41 -16.74 32.34 19.04
C ASP A 41 -16.36 33.62 18.27
N ALA A 42 -17.21 34.10 17.36
CA ALA A 42 -17.02 35.33 16.61
C ALA A 42 -16.67 36.54 17.50
N VAL A 43 -17.32 36.63 18.67
CA VAL A 43 -17.09 37.70 19.65
C VAL A 43 -15.70 37.58 20.31
N GLU A 44 -15.29 36.37 20.66
CA GLU A 44 -13.96 36.11 21.24
C GLU A 44 -12.84 36.36 20.23
N VAL A 45 -13.09 36.09 18.94
CA VAL A 45 -12.14 36.37 17.84
C VAL A 45 -11.91 37.87 17.67
N LYS A 46 -12.99 38.67 17.63
CA LYS A 46 -12.89 40.13 17.54
C LYS A 46 -12.21 40.73 18.78
N ARG A 47 -12.53 40.26 19.98
CA ARG A 47 -11.95 40.73 21.26
C ARG A 47 -10.45 40.44 21.38
N ASN A 48 -9.99 39.32 20.87
CA ASN A 48 -8.58 38.90 20.97
C ASN A 48 -7.71 39.38 19.79
N GLY A 49 -8.23 40.26 18.92
CA GLY A 49 -7.49 40.84 17.80
C GLY A 49 -6.91 39.79 16.85
N ASN A 50 -7.69 38.74 16.52
CA ASN A 50 -7.29 37.63 15.64
C ASN A 50 -6.06 36.82 16.14
N LYS A 51 -5.76 36.84 17.44
CA LYS A 51 -4.69 36.04 18.04
C LYS A 51 -5.25 34.84 18.79
N GLY A 52 -4.54 33.71 18.74
CA GLY A 52 -4.86 32.50 19.51
C GLY A 52 -5.20 31.26 18.66
N ARG A 53 -5.69 30.22 19.34
CA ARG A 53 -6.04 28.92 18.74
C ARG A 53 -7.50 28.94 18.27
N ALA A 54 -7.70 28.98 16.95
CA ALA A 54 -9.01 29.01 16.32
C ALA A 54 -9.80 27.70 16.46
N LEU A 55 -9.17 26.60 16.02
CA LEU A 55 -9.79 25.31 15.77
C LEU A 55 -8.88 24.21 16.33
N LYS A 56 -9.46 23.28 17.09
CA LYS A 56 -8.80 22.04 17.48
C LYS A 56 -9.03 21.01 16.36
N LEU A 57 -7.98 20.68 15.63
CA LEU A 57 -8.02 19.67 14.57
C LEU A 57 -8.23 18.27 15.16
N TRP A 58 -9.15 17.52 14.56
CA TRP A 58 -9.41 16.12 14.90
C TRP A 58 -8.90 15.18 13.82
N HIS A 59 -9.01 15.59 12.56
CA HIS A 59 -8.58 14.78 11.43
C HIS A 59 -8.03 15.67 10.32
N VAL A 60 -6.97 15.20 9.66
CA VAL A 60 -6.33 15.88 8.53
C VAL A 60 -5.95 14.87 7.46
N VAL A 61 -6.03 15.27 6.19
CA VAL A 61 -5.56 14.45 5.07
C VAL A 61 -4.08 14.11 5.28
N GLY A 62 -3.74 12.81 5.22
CA GLY A 62 -2.39 12.28 5.46
C GLY A 62 -2.11 11.79 6.89
N ASP A 63 -3.04 11.98 7.84
CA ASP A 63 -2.92 11.41 9.18
C ASP A 63 -3.09 9.87 9.19
N SER A 64 -2.96 9.27 10.37
CA SER A 64 -3.08 7.81 10.53
C SER A 64 -4.47 7.29 10.19
N LEU A 65 -5.53 8.07 10.45
CA LEU A 65 -6.90 7.69 10.15
C LEU A 65 -7.15 7.71 8.63
N TRP A 66 -6.62 8.70 7.93
CA TRP A 66 -6.64 8.78 6.46
C TRP A 66 -5.88 7.60 5.84
N ARG A 67 -4.72 7.25 6.39
CA ARG A 67 -3.89 6.12 5.96
C ARG A 67 -4.56 4.76 6.11
N MET A 68 -5.49 4.61 7.05
CA MET A 68 -6.30 3.39 7.18
C MET A 68 -7.37 3.26 6.08
N GLY A 69 -7.71 4.37 5.42
CA GLY A 69 -8.65 4.40 4.30
C GLY A 69 -8.00 4.04 2.96
N PRO A 70 -8.72 4.25 1.83
CA PRO A 70 -8.23 3.93 0.49
C PRO A 70 -7.10 4.83 -0.02
N GLN A 71 -6.62 5.79 0.80
CA GLN A 71 -5.51 6.72 0.50
C GLN A 71 -5.66 7.48 -0.84
N ARG A 72 -6.89 7.62 -1.32
CA ARG A 72 -7.20 8.38 -2.54
C ARG A 72 -7.22 9.86 -2.21
N LEU A 73 -6.47 10.63 -2.98
CA LEU A 73 -6.46 12.09 -2.89
C LEU A 73 -7.77 12.64 -3.49
N PRO A 74 -8.45 13.59 -2.84
CA PRO A 74 -9.75 14.08 -3.31
C PRO A 74 -9.71 14.75 -4.69
N ASN A 75 -8.63 15.45 -5.03
CA ASN A 75 -8.44 16.11 -6.32
C ASN A 75 -6.96 16.34 -6.64
N ALA A 76 -6.67 16.80 -7.88
CA ALA A 76 -5.32 17.10 -8.36
C ALA A 76 -4.58 18.20 -7.57
N GLY A 77 -5.31 18.97 -6.75
CA GLY A 77 -4.75 20.01 -5.90
C GLY A 77 -4.00 19.47 -4.68
N PHE A 78 -4.12 18.19 -4.31
CA PHE A 78 -3.40 17.62 -3.16
C PHE A 78 -2.01 17.11 -3.55
N LEU A 79 -1.04 18.02 -3.64
CA LEU A 79 0.35 17.74 -3.97
C LEU A 79 1.15 17.32 -2.71
N GLY A 80 0.86 16.12 -2.20
CA GLY A 80 1.58 15.51 -1.07
C GLY A 80 1.56 16.36 0.21
N VAL A 81 2.56 17.22 0.40
CA VAL A 81 2.72 18.10 1.58
C VAL A 81 2.01 19.45 1.38
N LYS A 82 1.56 19.79 0.17
CA LYS A 82 0.88 21.07 -0.13
C LYS A 82 -0.45 20.83 -0.82
N VAL A 83 -1.45 21.64 -0.48
CA VAL A 83 -2.74 21.68 -1.18
C VAL A 83 -2.84 22.99 -1.94
N VAL A 84 -3.01 22.91 -3.26
CA VAL A 84 -3.08 24.06 -4.17
C VAL A 84 -4.51 24.28 -4.68
N PRO A 85 -4.86 25.51 -5.07
CA PRO A 85 -6.12 25.79 -5.75
C PRO A 85 -6.18 25.08 -7.11
N ILE A 86 -7.36 24.65 -7.51
CA ILE A 86 -7.63 24.15 -8.86
C ILE A 86 -8.26 25.31 -9.63
N ARG A 87 -7.67 25.67 -10.78
CA ARG A 87 -8.20 26.74 -11.64
C ARG A 87 -9.63 26.39 -12.04
N GLU A 88 -10.52 27.37 -11.90
CA GLU A 88 -11.94 27.27 -12.21
C GLU A 88 -12.13 27.02 -13.71
N ASP A 89 -12.55 25.82 -14.08
CA ASP A 89 -13.44 25.68 -15.24
C ASP A 89 -14.86 25.93 -14.72
N GLU A 90 -15.45 27.03 -15.14
CA GLU A 90 -16.84 27.39 -14.91
C GLU A 90 -17.76 26.27 -15.44
N ASN A 91 -18.29 25.41 -14.56
CA ASN A 91 -19.62 24.80 -14.65
C ASN A 91 -19.83 23.70 -13.59
N ALA A 92 -20.16 24.10 -12.36
CA ALA A 92 -20.92 23.24 -11.42
C ALA A 92 -21.52 24.06 -10.27
N ALA A 93 -22.09 25.23 -10.57
CA ALA A 93 -22.97 25.93 -9.64
C ALA A 93 -24.40 25.42 -9.85
N VAL A 94 -24.76 24.27 -9.25
CA VAL A 94 -26.17 23.88 -9.09
C VAL A 94 -26.42 23.47 -7.63
N ALA A 95 -26.88 24.48 -6.89
CA ALA A 95 -27.85 24.46 -5.79
C ALA A 95 -28.09 23.15 -5.02
N LEU A 96 -27.61 23.10 -3.78
CA LEU A 96 -28.24 22.35 -2.69
C LEU A 96 -28.88 23.36 -1.73
N LYS A 97 -30.15 23.68 -1.97
CA LYS A 97 -31.00 24.37 -0.99
C LYS A 97 -31.30 23.39 0.15
N ALA A 98 -31.10 23.89 1.37
CA ALA A 98 -31.46 23.26 2.62
C ALA A 98 -32.96 22.90 2.63
N VAL A 99 -33.26 21.66 3.03
CA VAL A 99 -34.62 21.27 3.45
C VAL A 99 -34.56 21.04 4.96
N THR A 100 -35.17 21.97 5.67
CA THR A 100 -35.51 21.92 7.09
C THR A 100 -36.49 20.77 7.34
N PHE A 101 -36.23 19.99 8.38
CA PHE A 101 -37.19 19.00 8.89
C PHE A 101 -38.22 19.73 9.76
N GLU A 102 -39.50 19.62 9.40
CA GLU A 102 -40.61 19.79 10.34
C GLU A 102 -41.31 18.44 10.48
N GLU A 103 -41.46 18.01 11.74
CA GLU A 103 -42.32 16.90 12.14
C GLU A 103 -43.76 17.41 12.19
N GLU A 104 -44.69 16.74 11.52
CA GLU A 104 -46.07 16.65 11.99
C GLU A 104 -46.80 15.41 11.45
N LYS A 105 -47.75 14.94 12.27
CA LYS A 105 -48.39 13.62 12.26
C LYS A 105 -49.32 13.37 11.05
N ALA A 106 -49.20 12.19 10.44
CA ALA A 106 -50.33 11.50 9.80
C ALA A 106 -50.11 9.97 9.77
N THR A 107 -50.67 9.29 10.76
CA THR A 107 -50.69 7.83 10.92
C THR A 107 -51.82 7.25 10.07
N THR A 108 -51.49 6.62 8.92
CA THR A 108 -52.13 5.39 8.33
C THR A 108 -51.80 5.15 6.84
N GLY A 109 -51.18 6.11 6.13
CA GLY A 109 -50.78 5.94 4.72
C GLY A 109 -49.35 5.38 4.48
N PHE A 110 -48.45 5.49 5.45
CA PHE A 110 -47.01 5.29 5.22
C PHE A 110 -46.54 3.82 5.15
N GLN A 111 -47.34 2.86 5.65
CA GLN A 111 -46.96 1.44 5.62
C GLN A 111 -47.25 0.74 4.28
N ALA A 112 -48.16 1.25 3.45
CA ALA A 112 -48.50 0.64 2.17
C ALA A 112 -47.44 0.94 1.10
N VAL A 113 -46.94 2.18 1.08
CA VAL A 113 -45.96 2.67 0.11
C VAL A 113 -44.64 1.88 0.21
N ILE A 114 -44.14 1.65 1.42
CA ILE A 114 -42.89 0.91 1.65
C ILE A 114 -43.01 -0.56 1.20
N LYS A 115 -44.17 -1.20 1.38
CA LYS A 115 -44.37 -2.62 1.01
C LYS A 115 -44.42 -2.79 -0.51
N GLN A 116 -45.12 -1.89 -1.20
CA GLN A 116 -45.20 -1.88 -2.66
C GLN A 116 -43.84 -1.61 -3.30
N ASP A 117 -43.05 -0.70 -2.73
CA ASP A 117 -41.67 -0.45 -3.17
C ASP A 117 -40.79 -1.70 -3.00
N MET A 118 -40.92 -2.41 -1.88
CA MET A 118 -40.20 -3.66 -1.65
C MET A 118 -40.61 -4.76 -2.62
N ASP A 119 -41.90 -4.91 -2.90
CA ASP A 119 -42.40 -5.87 -3.89
C ASP A 119 -41.82 -5.56 -5.27
N LYS A 120 -41.79 -4.28 -5.66
CA LYS A 120 -41.17 -3.82 -6.91
C LYS A 120 -39.69 -4.18 -6.97
N TYR A 121 -38.91 -3.97 -5.90
CA TYR A 121 -37.49 -4.36 -5.88
C TYR A 121 -37.26 -5.87 -5.98
N TYR A 122 -38.17 -6.69 -5.42
CA TYR A 122 -38.13 -8.15 -5.55
C TYR A 122 -38.42 -8.60 -6.99
N VAL A 123 -39.40 -7.98 -7.64
CA VAL A 123 -39.72 -8.24 -9.06
C VAL A 123 -38.58 -7.78 -9.96
N GLU A 124 -38.04 -6.58 -9.77
CA GLU A 124 -36.88 -6.08 -10.53
C GLU A 124 -35.64 -6.96 -10.37
N ALA A 125 -35.38 -7.49 -9.17
CA ALA A 125 -34.27 -8.42 -8.94
C ALA A 125 -34.45 -9.75 -9.67
N LEU A 126 -35.70 -10.23 -9.79
CA LEU A 126 -36.04 -11.45 -10.54
C LEU A 126 -35.90 -11.22 -12.04
N LEU A 127 -36.45 -10.13 -12.57
CA LEU A 127 -36.34 -9.77 -13.98
C LEU A 127 -34.87 -9.60 -14.39
N GLN A 128 -34.06 -8.96 -13.55
CA GLN A 128 -32.61 -8.84 -13.76
C GLN A 128 -31.92 -10.20 -13.79
N ALA A 129 -32.29 -11.13 -12.91
CA ALA A 129 -31.74 -12.49 -12.92
C ALA A 129 -32.11 -13.29 -14.18
N LEU A 130 -33.34 -13.13 -14.67
CA LEU A 130 -33.83 -13.76 -15.90
C LEU A 130 -33.19 -13.17 -17.16
N ARG A 131 -33.01 -11.84 -17.21
CA ARG A 131 -32.44 -11.12 -18.36
C ARG A 131 -30.94 -11.30 -18.50
N THR A 132 -30.20 -11.33 -17.39
CA THR A 132 -28.72 -11.47 -17.39
C THR A 132 -28.23 -12.92 -17.56
N GLY A 133 -29.15 -13.89 -17.67
CA GLY A 133 -28.81 -15.29 -17.96
C GLY A 133 -28.06 -16.01 -16.83
N LYS A 134 -28.12 -15.50 -15.59
CA LYS A 134 -27.42 -16.09 -14.42
C LYS A 134 -27.93 -17.48 -14.03
N ILE A 135 -29.14 -17.85 -14.45
CA ILE A 135 -29.72 -19.18 -14.23
C ILE A 135 -29.69 -19.90 -15.57
N ARG A 136 -28.91 -20.96 -15.74
CA ARG A 136 -28.90 -21.75 -17.00
C ARG A 136 -29.95 -22.85 -16.89
N GLU A 137 -30.57 -23.25 -18.00
CA GLU A 137 -31.60 -24.30 -18.00
C GLU A 137 -31.07 -25.63 -17.43
N LYS A 138 -29.79 -25.93 -17.67
CA LYS A 138 -29.08 -27.08 -17.08
C LYS A 138 -28.90 -27.05 -15.56
N ASP A 139 -29.09 -25.89 -14.92
CA ASP A 139 -28.98 -25.77 -13.47
C ASP A 139 -30.35 -26.01 -12.80
N LEU A 140 -31.43 -26.21 -13.56
CA LEU A 140 -32.77 -26.57 -13.07
C LEU A 140 -32.90 -28.09 -12.90
N PRO A 141 -33.62 -28.59 -11.87
CA PRO A 141 -34.43 -27.85 -10.89
C PRO A 141 -33.61 -27.27 -9.72
N ILE A 142 -33.92 -26.03 -9.31
CA ILE A 142 -33.24 -25.34 -8.20
C ILE A 142 -34.16 -25.23 -6.98
N LEU A 143 -33.61 -25.50 -5.80
CA LEU A 143 -34.30 -25.29 -4.52
C LEU A 143 -34.62 -23.80 -4.28
N ALA A 144 -35.86 -23.48 -3.90
CA ALA A 144 -36.32 -22.09 -3.67
C ALA A 144 -35.44 -21.28 -2.70
N SER A 145 -34.92 -21.90 -1.64
CA SER A 145 -34.01 -21.26 -0.68
C SER A 145 -32.65 -20.92 -1.31
N SER A 146 -32.09 -21.83 -2.10
CA SER A 146 -30.83 -21.63 -2.85
C SER A 146 -31.00 -20.56 -3.93
N PHE A 147 -32.13 -20.57 -4.63
CA PHE A 147 -32.48 -19.56 -5.63
C PHE A 147 -32.51 -18.15 -5.01
N HIS A 148 -33.20 -17.99 -3.88
CA HIS A 148 -33.27 -16.72 -3.18
C HIS A 148 -31.87 -16.22 -2.75
N ALA A 149 -31.06 -17.10 -2.13
CA ALA A 149 -29.74 -16.72 -1.61
C ALA A 149 -28.69 -16.44 -2.69
N ASN A 150 -28.63 -17.29 -3.72
CA ASN A 150 -27.53 -17.32 -4.69
C ASN A 150 -27.84 -16.55 -5.99
N VAL A 151 -29.12 -16.40 -6.31
CA VAL A 151 -29.57 -15.78 -7.57
C VAL A 151 -30.23 -14.43 -7.31
N LEU A 152 -31.26 -14.39 -6.45
CA LEU A 152 -32.07 -13.19 -6.26
C LEU A 152 -31.33 -12.10 -5.45
N LEU A 153 -30.79 -12.45 -4.27
CA LEU A 153 -30.07 -11.50 -3.42
C LEU A 153 -28.86 -10.84 -4.10
N PRO A 154 -28.08 -11.54 -4.96
CA PRO A 154 -26.99 -10.91 -5.70
C PRO A 154 -27.40 -10.07 -6.91
N CYS A 155 -28.64 -10.20 -7.41
CA CYS A 155 -29.16 -9.42 -8.53
C CYS A 155 -29.83 -8.11 -8.11
N ARG A 156 -29.88 -7.82 -6.81
CA ARG A 156 -30.44 -6.55 -6.31
C ARG A 156 -29.67 -5.33 -6.79
N ARG A 157 -30.40 -4.21 -6.91
CA ARG A 157 -29.84 -2.90 -7.26
C ARG A 157 -28.80 -2.44 -6.25
N ALA A 158 -27.75 -1.78 -6.74
CA ALA A 158 -26.73 -1.20 -5.89
C ALA A 158 -27.33 -0.24 -4.85
N GLY A 159 -26.99 -0.44 -3.56
CA GLY A 159 -27.50 0.38 -2.45
C GLY A 159 -28.83 -0.09 -1.85
N VAL A 160 -29.53 -1.03 -2.47
CA VAL A 160 -30.82 -1.55 -1.96
C VAL A 160 -30.60 -2.83 -1.14
N SER A 161 -31.24 -2.93 0.03
CA SER A 161 -31.30 -4.14 0.86
C SER A 161 -32.65 -4.84 0.70
N LEU A 162 -32.64 -6.11 0.27
CA LEU A 162 -33.86 -6.89 0.11
C LEU A 162 -34.25 -7.59 1.41
N ASN A 163 -35.46 -7.34 1.92
CA ASN A 163 -36.00 -7.98 3.12
C ASN A 163 -37.42 -8.51 2.86
N ILE A 164 -37.57 -9.83 2.83
CA ILE A 164 -38.82 -10.50 2.46
C ILE A 164 -39.95 -10.23 3.48
N LYS A 165 -39.60 -9.94 4.74
CA LYS A 165 -40.59 -9.62 5.78
C LYS A 165 -41.23 -8.25 5.60
N GLN A 166 -40.56 -7.36 4.88
CA GLN A 166 -41.04 -6.02 4.55
C GLN A 166 -41.78 -5.99 3.20
N SER A 167 -41.79 -7.10 2.46
CA SER A 167 -42.60 -7.30 1.26
C SER A 167 -44.02 -7.75 1.61
N SER A 168 -44.99 -7.56 0.72
CA SER A 168 -46.37 -8.03 0.90
C SER A 168 -46.47 -9.55 0.96
N PHE A 169 -45.48 -10.25 0.42
CA PHE A 169 -45.42 -11.72 0.39
C PHE A 169 -45.07 -12.35 1.75
N LYS A 170 -44.37 -11.63 2.63
CA LYS A 170 -43.88 -12.07 3.98
C LYS A 170 -42.97 -13.32 4.01
N LYS A 171 -43.08 -14.23 3.03
CA LYS A 171 -42.27 -15.45 2.83
C LYS A 171 -41.97 -15.62 1.34
N VAL A 172 -40.80 -16.18 1.04
CA VAL A 172 -40.32 -16.44 -0.33
C VAL A 172 -41.27 -17.34 -1.12
N LEU A 173 -41.93 -18.28 -0.45
CA LEU A 173 -42.94 -19.16 -1.05
C LEU A 173 -44.08 -18.38 -1.73
N PHE A 174 -44.65 -17.39 -1.05
CA PHE A 174 -45.78 -16.62 -1.59
C PHE A 174 -45.34 -15.74 -2.75
N PHE A 175 -44.10 -15.23 -2.71
CA PHE A 175 -43.50 -14.50 -3.82
C PHE A 175 -43.36 -15.40 -5.06
N LEU A 176 -42.79 -16.60 -4.91
CA LEU A 176 -42.60 -17.51 -6.05
C LEU A 176 -43.92 -17.97 -6.66
N LYS A 177 -44.95 -18.25 -5.85
CA LYS A 177 -46.30 -18.56 -6.35
C LYS A 177 -46.94 -17.38 -7.10
N ALA A 178 -46.73 -16.15 -6.63
CA ALA A 178 -47.19 -14.97 -7.35
C ALA A 178 -46.48 -14.84 -8.71
N MET A 179 -45.16 -15.06 -8.76
CA MET A 179 -44.39 -15.00 -10.00
C MET A 179 -44.70 -16.15 -10.97
N GLU A 180 -45.16 -17.29 -10.46
CA GLU A 180 -45.73 -18.39 -11.25
C GLU A 180 -47.06 -18.01 -11.89
N ALA A 181 -47.96 -17.36 -11.14
CA ALA A 181 -49.21 -16.83 -11.69
C ALA A 181 -48.98 -15.75 -12.76
N HIS A 182 -47.90 -14.98 -12.63
CA HIS A 182 -47.44 -14.04 -13.66
C HIS A 182 -46.69 -14.69 -14.84
N GLY A 183 -46.51 -16.01 -14.84
CA GLY A 183 -45.90 -16.74 -15.95
C GLY A 183 -44.38 -16.56 -16.11
N LEU A 184 -43.69 -16.05 -15.08
CA LEU A 184 -42.24 -15.82 -15.13
C LEU A 184 -41.42 -17.08 -14.79
N LEU A 185 -41.98 -17.99 -14.00
CA LEU A 185 -41.33 -19.21 -13.54
C LEU A 185 -42.36 -20.30 -13.20
N VAL A 186 -41.91 -21.55 -13.08
CA VAL A 186 -42.76 -22.69 -12.68
C VAL A 186 -42.19 -23.33 -11.42
N VAL A 187 -43.04 -23.55 -10.41
CA VAL A 187 -42.66 -24.08 -9.10
C VAL A 187 -43.31 -25.44 -8.88
N ALA A 188 -42.50 -26.47 -8.65
CA ALA A 188 -42.97 -27.77 -8.19
C ALA A 188 -42.82 -27.88 -6.67
N ASP A 189 -43.88 -28.31 -5.98
CA ASP A 189 -43.85 -28.67 -4.57
C ASP A 189 -43.70 -30.19 -4.43
N ARG A 190 -42.60 -30.63 -3.82
CA ARG A 190 -42.38 -32.04 -3.48
C ARG A 190 -42.20 -32.14 -1.98
N ASN A 191 -43.19 -32.71 -1.29
CA ASN A 191 -43.17 -32.94 0.16
C ASN A 191 -42.86 -31.68 1.00
N GLY A 192 -43.40 -30.51 0.60
CA GLY A 192 -43.19 -29.24 1.29
C GLY A 192 -41.90 -28.50 0.88
N ILE A 193 -41.11 -29.07 -0.02
CA ILE A 193 -39.90 -28.48 -0.58
C ILE A 193 -40.22 -27.93 -1.97
N GLN A 194 -40.18 -26.60 -2.09
CA GLN A 194 -40.40 -25.90 -3.37
C GLN A 194 -39.15 -25.87 -4.22
N THR A 195 -39.31 -26.29 -5.46
CA THR A 195 -38.25 -26.32 -6.47
C THR A 195 -38.71 -25.59 -7.72
N ILE A 196 -37.87 -24.72 -8.25
CA ILE A 196 -38.13 -24.01 -9.50
C ILE A 196 -37.68 -24.93 -10.64
N THR A 197 -38.59 -25.27 -11.53
CA THR A 197 -38.39 -26.28 -12.58
C THR A 197 -38.21 -25.66 -13.96
N SER A 198 -38.82 -24.51 -14.22
CA SER A 198 -38.72 -23.79 -15.49
C SER A 198 -38.74 -22.28 -15.26
N ILE A 199 -38.16 -21.54 -16.21
CA ILE A 199 -38.08 -20.07 -16.21
C ILE A 199 -38.45 -19.53 -17.59
N ALA A 200 -39.28 -18.49 -17.65
CA ALA A 200 -39.73 -17.89 -18.89
C ALA A 200 -38.89 -16.65 -19.24
N ARG A 201 -37.88 -16.83 -20.10
CA ARG A 201 -37.00 -15.73 -20.54
C ARG A 201 -37.60 -14.88 -21.67
N SER A 202 -38.54 -15.45 -22.42
CA SER A 202 -39.20 -14.77 -23.54
C SER A 202 -40.39 -13.90 -23.11
N HIS A 203 -40.63 -13.75 -21.80
CA HIS A 203 -41.73 -12.94 -21.30
C HIS A 203 -41.52 -11.44 -21.59
N ARG A 204 -42.59 -10.71 -21.94
CA ARG A 204 -42.56 -9.29 -22.32
C ARG A 204 -41.84 -8.43 -21.28
N ASP A 205 -42.14 -8.65 -19.99
CA ASP A 205 -41.57 -7.89 -18.88
C ASP A 205 -40.07 -8.14 -18.67
N VAL A 206 -39.56 -9.32 -19.07
CA VAL A 206 -38.13 -9.64 -19.03
C VAL A 206 -37.41 -8.94 -20.18
N GLN A 207 -38.05 -8.86 -21.35
CA GLN A 207 -37.48 -8.20 -22.53
C GLN A 207 -37.46 -6.67 -22.39
N SER A 208 -38.50 -6.09 -21.77
CA SER A 208 -38.60 -4.65 -21.51
C SER A 208 -37.78 -4.18 -20.29
N HIS A 209 -37.18 -5.10 -19.53
CA HIS A 209 -36.37 -4.74 -18.36
C HIS A 209 -35.01 -4.18 -18.78
N GLU A 210 -34.74 -2.93 -18.43
CA GLU A 210 -33.42 -2.30 -18.61
C GLU A 210 -32.43 -2.83 -17.54
N PRO A 211 -31.34 -3.49 -17.95
CA PRO A 211 -30.38 -4.03 -16.99
C PRO A 211 -29.69 -2.93 -16.19
N TYR A 212 -29.71 -3.05 -14.85
CA TYR A 212 -29.04 -2.11 -13.95
C TYR A 212 -27.80 -2.70 -13.29
N SER A 213 -26.86 -1.84 -12.90
CA SER A 213 -25.61 -2.24 -12.22
C SER A 213 -25.90 -2.92 -10.88
N THR A 214 -25.54 -4.20 -10.77
CA THR A 214 -25.69 -4.96 -9.52
C THR A 214 -24.48 -4.77 -8.60
N ILE A 215 -24.62 -5.13 -7.31
CA ILE A 215 -23.50 -5.08 -6.35
C ILE A 215 -22.33 -6.00 -6.78
N LYS A 216 -22.61 -7.10 -7.48
CA LYS A 216 -21.56 -7.96 -8.05
C LYS A 216 -20.83 -7.24 -9.19
N ASP A 217 -21.56 -6.55 -10.06
CA ASP A 217 -20.97 -5.79 -11.17
C ASP A 217 -20.15 -4.60 -10.65
N LEU A 218 -20.60 -3.94 -9.58
CA LEU A 218 -19.79 -2.93 -8.90
C LEU A 218 -18.57 -3.52 -8.17
N LYS A 219 -18.61 -4.78 -7.71
CA LYS A 219 -17.46 -5.45 -7.10
C LYS A 219 -16.46 -5.93 -8.16
N SER A 220 -16.93 -6.50 -9.27
CA SER A 220 -16.08 -6.87 -10.41
C SER A 220 -15.55 -5.63 -11.12
N ALA A 221 -16.36 -4.58 -11.27
CA ALA A 221 -15.94 -3.28 -11.79
C ALA A 221 -15.02 -2.54 -10.82
N LYS A 222 -15.14 -2.73 -9.49
CA LYS A 222 -14.13 -2.25 -8.54
C LYS A 222 -12.82 -3.04 -8.66
N LEU A 223 -12.89 -4.36 -8.83
CA LEU A 223 -11.70 -5.21 -9.06
C LEU A 223 -11.02 -4.90 -10.41
N SER A 224 -11.80 -4.59 -11.45
CA SER A 224 -11.28 -4.24 -12.78
C SER A 224 -10.89 -2.76 -12.88
N ALA A 225 -11.62 -1.83 -12.24
CA ALA A 225 -11.22 -0.41 -12.15
C ALA A 225 -10.06 -0.19 -11.18
N GLU A 226 -9.83 -1.07 -10.19
CA GLU A 226 -8.57 -1.16 -9.44
C GLU A 226 -7.41 -1.64 -10.34
N SER A 227 -7.71 -2.33 -11.44
CA SER A 227 -6.72 -2.78 -12.43
C SER A 227 -6.53 -1.80 -13.59
N GLU A 228 -7.55 -1.02 -13.98
CA GLU A 228 -7.52 -0.10 -15.14
C GLU A 228 -7.21 1.36 -14.76
N ASN A 229 -7.60 1.84 -13.57
CA ASN A 229 -7.12 3.14 -13.05
C ASN A 229 -5.69 3.08 -12.48
N ALA A 230 -5.03 1.92 -12.56
CA ALA A 230 -3.59 1.75 -12.34
C ALA A 230 -2.80 1.96 -13.65
N THR A 231 -3.24 2.90 -14.50
CA THR A 231 -2.60 3.23 -15.77
C THR A 231 -1.33 4.07 -15.63
N LEU A 232 -0.88 4.38 -14.41
CA LEU A 232 0.49 4.77 -14.11
C LEU A 232 0.96 4.07 -12.82
N ASP A 233 1.70 2.98 -12.99
CA ASP A 233 2.73 2.49 -12.07
C ASP A 233 2.34 1.99 -10.67
N ALA A 234 1.34 1.09 -10.59
CA ALA A 234 1.23 0.23 -9.41
C ALA A 234 2.31 -0.87 -9.45
N PHE A 235 2.97 -1.13 -8.31
CA PHE A 235 3.92 -2.23 -8.14
C PHE A 235 3.22 -3.57 -8.39
N ILE A 236 3.58 -4.24 -9.49
CA ILE A 236 3.14 -5.61 -9.79
C ILE A 236 4.30 -6.55 -9.38
N PRO A 237 4.13 -7.37 -8.33
CA PRO A 237 5.14 -8.35 -7.94
C PRO A 237 5.48 -9.26 -9.13
N GLY A 238 6.76 -9.28 -9.52
CA GLY A 238 7.26 -10.15 -10.60
C GLY A 238 7.29 -9.54 -12.00
N LYS A 239 6.84 -8.30 -12.19
CA LYS A 239 6.95 -7.61 -13.48
C LYS A 239 8.34 -6.99 -13.70
N TYR A 240 8.98 -6.54 -12.63
CA TYR A 240 10.30 -5.90 -12.66
C TYR A 240 11.21 -6.51 -11.59
N ALA A 241 12.48 -6.72 -11.93
CA ALA A 241 13.50 -7.09 -10.97
C ALA A 241 13.87 -5.88 -10.10
N PRO A 242 14.01 -6.04 -8.77
CA PRO A 242 14.40 -4.95 -7.90
C PRO A 242 15.84 -4.50 -8.21
N GLN A 243 16.00 -3.23 -8.57
CA GLN A 243 17.31 -2.62 -8.77
C GLN A 243 17.79 -2.00 -7.45
N VAL A 244 18.90 -2.52 -6.94
CA VAL A 244 19.52 -2.01 -5.72
C VAL A 244 20.66 -1.07 -6.08
N GLU A 245 20.60 0.14 -5.53
CA GLU A 245 21.57 1.20 -5.71
C GLU A 245 22.20 1.50 -4.35
N GLU A 246 23.49 1.20 -4.22
CA GLU A 246 24.28 1.45 -3.02
C GLU A 246 24.99 2.79 -3.17
N SER A 247 24.88 3.63 -2.15
CA SER A 247 25.49 4.95 -2.13
C SER A 247 26.15 5.19 -0.78
N VAL A 248 27.10 6.09 -0.76
CA VAL A 248 27.98 6.33 0.36
C VAL A 248 28.03 7.83 0.64
N GLY A 249 27.94 8.19 1.91
CA GLY A 249 28.11 9.55 2.40
C GLY A 249 29.50 9.74 2.99
N LEU A 250 30.11 10.88 2.71
CA LEU A 250 31.38 11.25 3.32
C LEU A 250 31.12 11.74 4.76
N THR A 251 31.88 11.23 5.73
CA THR A 251 31.87 11.76 7.09
C THR A 251 32.46 13.17 7.13
N PRO A 252 32.16 13.99 8.16
CA PRO A 252 32.68 15.35 8.25
C PRO A 252 34.21 15.43 8.13
N ALA A 253 34.93 14.49 8.75
CA ALA A 253 36.39 14.42 8.67
C ALA A 253 36.90 14.17 7.23
N LEU A 254 36.22 13.30 6.48
CA LEU A 254 36.54 13.05 5.07
C LEU A 254 36.18 14.23 4.18
N LYS A 255 35.06 14.91 4.46
CA LYS A 255 34.68 16.13 3.74
C LYS A 255 35.73 17.22 3.91
N THR A 256 36.27 17.42 5.12
CA THR A 256 37.34 18.39 5.37
C THR A 256 38.63 18.02 4.62
N LEU A 257 39.02 16.75 4.65
CA LEU A 257 40.23 16.26 4.00
C LEU A 257 40.16 16.38 2.47
N MET A 258 38.99 16.14 1.89
CA MET A 258 38.78 16.15 0.44
C MET A 258 38.19 17.47 -0.08
N PHE A 259 38.02 18.47 0.79
CA PHE A 259 37.43 19.77 0.46
C PHE A 259 38.00 20.43 -0.81
N PRO A 260 39.33 20.43 -1.06
CA PRO A 260 39.89 21.06 -2.26
C PRO A 260 39.50 20.41 -3.59
N ILE A 261 38.94 19.21 -3.55
CA ILE A 261 38.70 18.33 -4.72
C ILE A 261 37.21 18.02 -4.85
N LEU A 262 36.44 18.30 -3.81
CA LEU A 262 34.99 18.21 -3.89
C LEU A 262 34.49 19.22 -4.94
N PRO A 263 33.55 18.82 -5.81
CA PRO A 263 32.91 19.73 -6.75
C PRO A 263 32.31 20.89 -5.96
N SER A 264 32.84 22.09 -6.19
CA SER A 264 32.33 23.33 -5.62
C SER A 264 31.29 23.91 -6.56
N ASP A 265 30.08 24.15 -6.05
CA ASP A 265 28.96 24.67 -6.83
C ASP A 265 29.24 26.13 -7.25
N THR A 266 29.57 26.32 -8.53
CA THR A 266 29.39 27.61 -9.22
C THR A 266 27.92 27.82 -9.65
N THR A 267 27.04 26.82 -9.47
CA THR A 267 25.70 26.75 -10.09
C THR A 267 24.57 26.34 -9.14
N GLY A 268 24.60 26.74 -7.87
CA GLY A 268 23.41 26.77 -7.00
C GLY A 268 22.66 25.45 -6.77
N HIS A 269 23.27 24.29 -7.04
CA HIS A 269 22.70 22.98 -6.70
C HIS A 269 23.10 22.58 -5.26
N GLU A 270 22.31 21.71 -4.64
CA GLU A 270 22.58 21.22 -3.29
C GLU A 270 23.87 20.38 -3.28
N LEU A 271 24.79 20.69 -2.34
CA LEU A 271 26.02 19.93 -2.09
C LEU A 271 25.77 18.42 -2.23
N GLN A 272 26.45 17.77 -3.18
CA GLN A 272 26.29 16.35 -3.45
C GLN A 272 26.49 15.53 -2.17
N THR A 273 25.38 15.06 -1.60
CA THR A 273 25.37 14.43 -0.27
C THR A 273 25.69 12.93 -0.36
N TYR A 274 25.38 12.31 -1.51
CA TYR A 274 25.51 10.87 -1.74
C TYR A 274 26.39 10.58 -2.96
N TRP A 275 27.26 9.60 -2.81
CA TRP A 275 28.30 9.24 -3.77
C TRP A 275 28.19 7.76 -4.12
N SER A 276 28.43 7.41 -5.38
CA SER A 276 28.59 6.00 -5.79
C SER A 276 30.02 5.52 -5.52
N LEU A 277 30.21 4.20 -5.41
CA LEU A 277 31.53 3.57 -5.23
C LEU A 277 32.56 4.00 -6.29
N PRO A 278 32.22 4.03 -7.61
CA PRO A 278 33.15 4.53 -8.63
C PRO A 278 33.53 6.00 -8.42
N GLN A 279 32.55 6.85 -8.09
CA GLN A 279 32.82 8.27 -7.84
C GLN A 279 33.76 8.48 -6.65
N ILE A 280 33.60 7.72 -5.57
CA ILE A 280 34.54 7.78 -4.42
C ILE A 280 35.93 7.33 -4.83
N ARG A 281 36.04 6.26 -5.61
CA ARG A 281 37.33 5.77 -6.10
C ARG A 281 38.03 6.82 -6.95
N ASP A 282 37.30 7.50 -7.83
CA ASP A 282 37.85 8.52 -8.72
C ASP A 282 38.22 9.79 -7.93
N LEU A 283 37.37 10.21 -6.98
CA LEU A 283 37.65 11.31 -6.05
C LEU A 283 38.91 11.02 -5.22
N PHE A 284 39.06 9.79 -4.74
CA PHE A 284 40.24 9.36 -4.00
C PHE A 284 41.50 9.34 -4.88
N ALA A 285 41.40 8.87 -6.12
CA ALA A 285 42.52 8.89 -7.07
C ALA A 285 42.98 10.33 -7.38
N GLN A 286 42.03 11.26 -7.52
CA GLN A 286 42.31 12.69 -7.68
C GLN A 286 43.01 13.26 -6.44
N PHE A 287 42.55 12.87 -5.24
CA PHE A 287 43.17 13.25 -3.96
C PHE A 287 44.61 12.79 -3.81
N VAL A 288 44.88 11.53 -4.10
CA VAL A 288 46.24 10.98 -4.05
C VAL A 288 47.16 11.72 -5.03
N LYS A 289 46.65 12.10 -6.21
CA LYS A 289 47.42 12.84 -7.22
C LYS A 289 47.66 14.29 -6.82
N SER A 290 46.66 15.01 -6.30
CA SER A 290 46.79 16.43 -5.94
C SER A 290 47.72 16.65 -4.74
N GLN A 291 47.77 15.69 -3.82
CA GLN A 291 48.63 15.73 -2.64
C GLN A 291 50.01 15.08 -2.88
N GLY A 292 50.29 14.58 -4.09
CA GLY A 292 51.58 13.97 -4.42
C GLY A 292 51.89 12.71 -3.61
N LEU A 293 50.88 11.95 -3.18
CA LEU A 293 51.03 10.84 -2.23
C LEU A 293 51.39 9.50 -2.90
N VAL A 294 51.71 9.50 -4.20
CA VAL A 294 52.11 8.28 -4.89
C VAL A 294 53.58 8.00 -4.57
N ASP A 295 53.87 6.80 -4.08
CA ASP A 295 55.25 6.38 -3.84
C ASP A 295 56.03 6.33 -5.17
N GLU A 296 57.13 7.08 -5.24
CA GLU A 296 58.01 7.16 -6.42
C GLU A 296 58.71 5.83 -6.72
N SER A 297 59.01 5.05 -5.68
CA SER A 297 59.64 3.73 -5.80
C SER A 297 58.65 2.67 -6.28
N ASN A 298 57.37 2.78 -5.86
CA ASN A 298 56.33 1.82 -6.24
C ASN A 298 54.94 2.45 -6.32
N LYS A 299 54.48 2.73 -7.54
CA LYS A 299 53.18 3.34 -7.85
C LYS A 299 51.95 2.60 -7.29
N LYS A 300 52.10 1.35 -6.84
CA LYS A 300 51.05 0.55 -6.19
C LYS A 300 50.76 1.00 -4.75
N PHE A 301 51.72 1.67 -4.10
CA PHE A 301 51.61 2.15 -2.74
C PHE A 301 51.33 3.66 -2.71
N VAL A 302 50.64 4.07 -1.66
CA VAL A 302 50.31 5.46 -1.33
C VAL A 302 50.97 5.79 0.00
N LEU A 303 51.72 6.89 0.03
CA LEU A 303 52.33 7.42 1.25
C LEU A 303 51.24 8.03 2.13
N LEU A 304 51.26 7.68 3.40
CA LEU A 304 50.27 8.14 4.37
C LEU A 304 50.76 9.44 5.03
N ASN A 305 50.08 10.55 4.75
CA ASN A 305 50.29 11.81 5.46
C ASN A 305 49.55 11.81 6.82
N ASP A 306 49.94 12.69 7.72
CA ASP A 306 49.33 12.78 9.06
C ASP A 306 47.80 13.03 9.03
N PRO A 307 47.25 13.89 8.14
CA PRO A 307 45.81 14.03 7.99
C PRO A 307 45.09 12.72 7.60
N LEU A 308 45.65 11.92 6.70
CA LEU A 308 45.08 10.63 6.31
C LEU A 308 45.18 9.60 7.43
N LYS A 309 46.31 9.55 8.14
CA LYS A 309 46.48 8.68 9.30
C LYS A 309 45.40 9.00 10.35
N CYS A 310 45.18 10.29 10.64
CA CYS A 310 44.13 10.75 11.56
C CYS A 310 42.72 10.35 11.13
N VAL A 311 42.38 10.44 9.84
CA VAL A 311 41.01 10.13 9.38
C VAL A 311 40.76 8.62 9.24
N LEU A 312 41.73 7.86 8.74
CA LEU A 312 41.60 6.43 8.50
C LEU A 312 41.67 5.60 9.78
N TYR A 313 42.53 5.97 10.73
CA TYR A 313 42.73 5.22 11.97
C TYR A 313 42.06 5.88 13.19
N GLY A 314 41.78 7.19 13.12
CA GLY A 314 41.17 7.92 14.22
C GLY A 314 42.06 7.87 15.46
N LYS A 315 41.48 7.46 16.60
CA LYS A 315 42.22 7.25 17.87
C LYS A 315 42.77 5.83 18.04
N LYS A 316 42.51 4.93 17.09
CA LYS A 316 42.94 3.52 17.18
C LYS A 316 44.28 3.36 16.50
N VAL A 317 45.34 3.27 17.29
CA VAL A 317 46.68 2.95 16.80
C VAL A 317 46.72 1.45 16.45
N PRO A 318 47.10 1.06 15.23
CA PRO A 318 47.32 -0.35 14.89
C PRO A 318 48.44 -0.98 15.73
N ASP A 319 48.38 -2.29 15.96
CA ASP A 319 49.46 -3.04 16.59
C ASP A 319 50.71 -2.96 15.70
N GLY A 320 51.70 -2.15 16.11
CA GLY A 320 52.91 -1.86 15.32
C GLY A 320 53.06 -0.41 14.84
N GLY A 321 52.14 0.49 15.21
CA GLY A 321 52.21 1.92 14.84
C GLY A 321 51.50 2.24 13.52
N TYR A 322 51.48 3.53 13.14
CA TYR A 322 50.85 3.94 11.89
C TYR A 322 51.75 3.53 10.70
N PRO A 323 51.24 2.75 9.73
CA PRO A 323 52.03 2.40 8.55
C PRO A 323 52.37 3.66 7.75
N ASP A 324 53.57 3.69 7.16
CA ASP A 324 54.02 4.83 6.33
C ASP A 324 53.55 4.73 4.89
N ARG A 325 53.28 3.50 4.41
CA ARG A 325 52.76 3.21 3.09
C ARG A 325 51.63 2.21 3.17
N LEU A 326 50.63 2.40 2.33
CA LEU A 326 49.50 1.47 2.21
C LEU A 326 49.21 1.16 0.75
N SER A 327 48.69 -0.04 0.46
CA SER A 327 48.29 -0.34 -0.92
C SER A 327 46.99 0.41 -1.28
N ARG A 328 46.84 0.80 -2.56
CA ARG A 328 45.60 1.43 -3.05
C ARG A 328 44.31 0.67 -2.69
N PRO A 329 44.22 -0.68 -2.82
CA PRO A 329 42.99 -1.40 -2.47
C PRO A 329 42.71 -1.41 -0.96
N GLU A 330 43.73 -1.63 -0.11
CA GLU A 330 43.56 -1.57 1.35
C GLU A 330 43.11 -0.18 1.80
N MET A 331 43.65 0.87 1.16
CA MET A 331 43.35 2.25 1.52
C MET A 331 41.92 2.61 1.16
N LEU A 332 41.45 2.16 -0.01
CA LEU A 332 40.05 2.28 -0.42
C LEU A 332 39.12 1.50 0.53
N SER A 333 39.50 0.29 0.96
CA SER A 333 38.73 -0.50 1.91
C SER A 333 38.60 0.21 3.27
N LEU A 334 39.71 0.73 3.81
CA LEU A 334 39.73 1.53 5.03
C LEU A 334 38.91 2.81 4.89
N LEU A 335 39.04 3.53 3.78
CA LEU A 335 38.26 4.73 3.49
C LEU A 335 36.76 4.42 3.50
N LEU A 336 36.34 3.39 2.76
CA LEU A 336 34.94 2.97 2.69
C LEU A 336 34.39 2.57 4.05
N SER A 337 35.20 1.92 4.90
CA SER A 337 34.82 1.55 6.28
C SER A 337 34.49 2.77 7.17
N LYS A 338 35.04 3.96 6.84
CA LYS A 338 34.79 5.21 7.56
C LYS A 338 33.65 6.03 6.97
N CYS A 339 33.14 5.64 5.82
CA CYS A 339 32.02 6.34 5.20
C CYS A 339 30.68 5.87 5.78
N THR A 340 29.64 6.69 5.61
CA THR A 340 28.28 6.30 5.97
C THR A 340 27.62 5.60 4.80
N HIS A 341 27.13 4.38 5.01
CA HIS A 341 26.51 3.60 3.95
C HIS A 341 25.02 3.91 3.83
N TYR A 342 24.52 3.91 2.61
CA TYR A 342 23.11 4.08 2.27
C TYR A 342 22.73 3.14 1.14
N HIS A 343 21.46 2.75 1.10
CA HIS A 343 20.92 1.93 0.03
C HIS A 343 19.55 2.43 -0.42
N LYS A 344 19.26 2.26 -1.70
CA LYS A 344 17.99 2.57 -2.35
C LYS A 344 17.56 1.37 -3.18
N ILE A 345 16.31 0.95 -3.02
CA ILE A 345 15.75 -0.19 -3.75
C ILE A 345 14.63 0.32 -4.66
N LYS A 346 14.90 0.32 -5.97
CA LYS A 346 13.90 0.64 -7.01
C LYS A 346 13.19 -0.65 -7.39
N LEU A 347 11.91 -0.74 -7.06
CA LEU A 347 11.08 -1.92 -7.33
C LEU A 347 10.49 -1.90 -8.75
N PHE A 348 10.35 -0.70 -9.33
CA PHE A 348 9.85 -0.45 -10.68
C PHE A 348 10.40 0.89 -11.19
N PRO A 349 10.40 1.16 -12.51
CA PRO A 349 11.11 2.32 -13.09
C PRO A 349 10.74 3.68 -12.49
N THR A 350 9.47 3.89 -12.17
CA THR A 350 8.95 5.14 -11.60
C THR A 350 8.77 5.09 -10.08
N HIS A 351 9.31 4.05 -9.42
CA HIS A 351 9.26 3.94 -7.97
C HIS A 351 10.04 5.09 -7.32
N ALA A 352 9.35 5.92 -6.54
CA ALA A 352 9.96 6.91 -5.66
C ALA A 352 10.69 6.22 -4.49
N ALA A 353 11.79 5.53 -4.79
CA ALA A 353 12.53 4.73 -3.84
C ALA A 353 13.18 5.62 -2.77
N LYS A 354 12.90 5.30 -1.51
CA LYS A 354 13.47 5.99 -0.35
C LYS A 354 14.90 5.54 -0.12
N LEU A 355 15.74 6.49 0.26
CA LEU A 355 17.09 6.21 0.72
C LEU A 355 17.05 5.73 2.18
N HIS A 356 17.65 4.59 2.45
CA HIS A 356 17.76 4.03 3.79
C HIS A 356 19.21 4.07 4.24
N GLY A 357 19.43 4.41 5.51
CA GLY A 357 20.76 4.39 6.11
C GLY A 357 21.21 2.97 6.44
N GLY A 358 22.50 2.73 6.33
CA GLY A 358 23.15 1.45 6.61
C GLY A 358 23.32 0.57 5.37
N PHE A 359 24.02 -0.55 5.59
CA PHE A 359 24.20 -1.59 4.59
C PHE A 359 22.88 -2.27 4.26
N LEU A 360 22.71 -2.61 2.98
CA LEU A 360 21.62 -3.48 2.53
C LEU A 360 21.68 -4.80 3.29
N GLN A 361 20.61 -5.14 4.00
CA GLN A 361 20.47 -6.47 4.57
C GLN A 361 19.92 -7.41 3.50
N PRO A 362 20.53 -8.57 3.21
CA PRO A 362 19.89 -9.55 2.33
C PRO A 362 18.65 -10.15 3.01
N ILE A 363 17.71 -10.69 2.22
CA ILE A 363 16.60 -11.51 2.71
C ILE A 363 17.20 -12.69 3.47
N SER A 364 17.00 -12.73 4.78
CA SER A 364 17.52 -13.79 5.63
C SER A 364 16.52 -14.93 5.67
N ILE A 365 16.93 -16.12 5.23
CA ILE A 365 16.13 -17.35 5.27
C ILE A 365 16.80 -18.28 6.27
N HIS A 366 16.25 -18.33 7.48
CA HIS A 366 16.78 -19.12 8.58
C HIS A 366 15.94 -20.38 8.82
N ALA A 367 16.51 -21.55 8.55
CA ALA A 367 15.86 -22.83 8.83
C ALA A 367 16.26 -23.36 10.22
N LYS A 368 15.30 -23.43 11.14
CA LYS A 368 15.49 -23.95 12.50
C LYS A 368 14.57 -25.13 12.81
N LYS A 369 15.00 -26.01 13.72
CA LYS A 369 14.16 -27.08 14.25
C LYS A 369 13.25 -26.51 15.36
N HIS A 370 11.93 -26.58 15.19
CA HIS A 370 10.93 -25.98 16.09
C HIS A 370 10.40 -26.96 17.16
N ARG A 371 10.38 -28.28 16.88
CA ARG A 371 10.10 -29.38 17.84
C ARG A 371 10.94 -30.62 17.48
N LYS A 372 10.94 -31.66 18.35
CA LYS A 372 11.79 -32.89 18.26
C LYS A 372 11.95 -33.49 16.84
N ASN A 373 11.02 -33.28 15.91
CA ASN A 373 11.23 -33.60 14.49
C ASN A 373 10.68 -32.60 13.45
N SER A 374 10.23 -31.38 13.83
CA SER A 374 9.66 -30.42 12.87
C SER A 374 10.62 -29.27 12.57
N ALA A 375 10.84 -29.00 11.29
CA ALA A 375 11.58 -27.84 10.79
C ALA A 375 10.64 -26.64 10.61
N CYS A 376 11.16 -25.43 10.78
CA CYS A 376 10.49 -24.17 10.53
C CYS A 376 11.48 -23.21 9.89
N ILE A 377 11.04 -22.53 8.83
CA ILE A 377 11.79 -21.51 8.13
C ILE A 377 11.28 -20.15 8.59
N LYS A 378 12.19 -19.29 9.03
CA LYS A 378 11.95 -17.88 9.27
C LYS A 378 12.53 -17.07 8.11
N ILE A 379 11.72 -16.19 7.52
CA ILE A 379 12.15 -15.27 6.46
C ILE A 379 12.06 -13.85 7.01
N SER A 380 13.19 -13.13 7.00
CA SER A 380 13.32 -11.77 7.55
C SER A 380 13.87 -10.81 6.48
N TYR A 381 13.66 -9.51 6.66
CA TYR A 381 14.08 -8.44 5.72
C TYR A 381 13.49 -8.54 4.31
N TYR A 382 12.34 -9.21 4.14
CA TYR A 382 11.68 -9.31 2.84
C TYR A 382 10.92 -8.03 2.45
N GLN A 383 10.53 -7.20 3.43
CA GLN A 383 9.71 -6.00 3.23
C GLN A 383 10.39 -4.94 2.38
N GLN A 384 11.72 -4.82 2.47
CA GLN A 384 12.50 -3.85 1.69
C GLN A 384 12.46 -4.14 0.18
N PHE A 385 12.15 -5.38 -0.21
CA PHE A 385 11.93 -5.80 -1.60
C PHE A 385 10.46 -5.67 -2.04
N GLY A 386 9.62 -4.96 -1.27
CA GLY A 386 8.21 -4.76 -1.59
C GLY A 386 7.33 -5.99 -1.38
N ILE A 387 7.83 -7.04 -0.73
CA ILE A 387 7.06 -8.25 -0.49
C ILE A 387 6.08 -8.02 0.68
N ASN A 388 4.79 -8.23 0.42
CA ASN A 388 3.76 -8.21 1.46
C ASN A 388 3.68 -9.58 2.16
N GLY A 389 4.01 -9.63 3.45
CA GLY A 389 4.08 -10.89 4.21
C GLY A 389 2.75 -11.64 4.31
N ILE A 390 1.61 -10.93 4.36
CA ILE A 390 0.29 -11.55 4.46
C ILE A 390 -0.09 -12.23 3.15
N ILE A 391 0.17 -11.55 2.02
CA ILE A 391 -0.09 -12.10 0.67
C ILE A 391 0.83 -13.29 0.43
N PHE A 392 2.13 -13.11 0.69
CA PHE A 392 3.12 -14.17 0.56
C PHE A 392 2.74 -15.42 1.37
N ALA A 393 2.36 -15.27 2.65
CA ALA A 393 1.95 -16.38 3.50
C ALA A 393 0.66 -17.09 3.03
N LYS A 394 -0.27 -16.38 2.36
CA LYS A 394 -1.46 -17.00 1.76
C LYS A 394 -1.11 -17.81 0.52
N GLU A 395 -0.22 -17.29 -0.31
CA GLU A 395 0.21 -17.94 -1.54
C GLU A 395 1.03 -19.19 -1.27
N VAL A 396 1.96 -19.11 -0.30
CA VAL A 396 2.72 -20.25 0.20
C VAL A 396 1.80 -21.35 0.74
N ARG A 397 0.79 -20.98 1.54
CA ARG A 397 -0.23 -21.93 2.04
C ARG A 397 -0.96 -22.65 0.90
N LYS A 398 -1.32 -21.92 -0.15
CA LYS A 398 -2.02 -22.49 -1.32
C LYS A 398 -1.10 -23.36 -2.18
N LYS A 399 0.16 -22.96 -2.38
CA LYS A 399 1.10 -23.64 -3.30
C LYS A 399 1.72 -24.89 -2.69
N TRP A 400 2.11 -24.84 -1.41
CA TRP A 400 2.84 -25.94 -0.75
C TRP A 400 2.02 -26.71 0.29
N GLY A 401 0.79 -26.28 0.60
CA GLY A 401 -0.03 -26.92 1.63
C GLY A 401 0.57 -26.81 3.04
N CYS A 402 1.53 -25.91 3.26
CA CYS A 402 2.23 -25.74 4.53
C CYS A 402 1.60 -24.62 5.38
N SER A 403 1.69 -24.73 6.71
CA SER A 403 1.29 -23.65 7.61
C SER A 403 2.30 -22.50 7.56
N ALA A 404 1.86 -21.32 7.08
CA ALA A 404 2.66 -20.10 7.04
C ALA A 404 1.98 -18.97 7.84
N THR A 405 2.72 -18.32 8.73
CA THR A 405 2.23 -17.24 9.60
C THR A 405 3.22 -16.09 9.63
N VAL A 406 2.71 -14.86 9.70
CA VAL A 406 3.54 -13.67 9.92
C VAL A 406 3.66 -13.45 11.43
N GLN A 407 4.89 -13.33 11.93
CA GLN A 407 5.22 -13.07 13.32
C GLN A 407 6.08 -11.80 13.42
N LYS A 408 6.23 -11.22 14.60
CA LYS A 408 7.18 -10.12 14.82
C LYS A 408 8.56 -10.71 15.17
N CYS A 409 9.61 -10.15 14.60
CA CYS A 409 10.99 -10.54 14.88
C CYS A 409 11.31 -10.33 16.37
N GLU A 410 12.03 -11.27 16.96
CA GLU A 410 12.45 -11.25 18.37
C GLU A 410 13.70 -10.37 18.57
N ASP A 411 14.57 -10.27 17.56
CA ASP A 411 15.92 -9.69 17.68
C ASP A 411 16.02 -8.20 17.35
N THR A 412 15.04 -7.62 16.64
CA THR A 412 15.08 -6.20 16.26
C THR A 412 13.71 -5.54 16.28
N ASN A 413 13.68 -4.31 16.82
CA ASN A 413 12.49 -3.49 16.95
C ASN A 413 11.75 -3.37 15.60
N LYS A 414 10.57 -4.00 15.52
CA LYS A 414 9.47 -3.74 14.55
C LYS A 414 9.57 -4.36 13.15
N MET A 415 10.42 -5.35 12.89
CA MET A 415 10.34 -6.09 11.61
C MET A 415 9.46 -7.33 11.75
N GLU A 416 8.66 -7.61 10.72
CA GLU A 416 7.87 -8.85 10.65
C GLU A 416 8.71 -9.96 10.01
N GLU A 417 8.51 -11.19 10.46
CA GLU A 417 9.11 -12.40 9.93
C GLU A 417 8.01 -13.34 9.42
N ILE A 418 8.25 -14.03 8.32
CA ILE A 418 7.36 -15.07 7.82
C ILE A 418 7.87 -16.41 8.34
N CYS A 419 7.07 -17.08 9.16
CA CYS A 419 7.34 -18.42 9.66
C CYS A 419 6.60 -19.46 8.83
N ILE A 420 7.32 -20.36 8.17
CA ILE A 420 6.79 -21.44 7.36
C ILE A 420 7.17 -22.77 8.00
N HIS A 421 6.18 -23.63 8.26
CA HIS A 421 6.42 -24.97 8.78
C HIS A 421 6.91 -25.89 7.65
N GLY A 422 8.02 -26.57 7.86
CA GLY A 422 8.66 -27.45 6.88
C GLY A 422 10.12 -27.09 6.60
N ASN A 423 10.85 -27.98 5.92
CA ASN A 423 12.20 -27.72 5.40
C ASN A 423 12.13 -27.51 3.88
N MET A 424 11.58 -26.37 3.49
CA MET A 424 11.33 -25.96 2.09
C MET A 424 12.20 -24.77 1.65
N VAL A 425 13.49 -24.79 1.99
CA VAL A 425 14.39 -23.64 1.75
C VAL A 425 14.61 -23.41 0.25
N ASN A 426 14.77 -24.48 -0.52
CA ASN A 426 15.06 -24.41 -1.95
C ASN A 426 13.83 -23.89 -2.71
N GLU A 427 12.65 -24.36 -2.32
CA GLU A 427 11.36 -23.96 -2.88
C GLU A 427 11.07 -22.49 -2.61
N VAL A 428 11.46 -21.97 -1.43
CA VAL A 428 11.39 -20.54 -1.11
C VAL A 428 12.32 -19.72 -2.00
N MET A 429 13.56 -20.18 -2.19
CA MET A 429 14.52 -19.52 -3.08
C MET A 429 14.02 -19.47 -4.53
N GLU A 430 13.51 -20.59 -5.04
CA GLU A 430 12.92 -20.68 -6.38
C GLU A 430 11.68 -19.79 -6.51
N TYR A 431 10.87 -19.69 -5.47
CA TYR A 431 9.70 -18.82 -5.46
C TYR A 431 10.05 -17.33 -5.49
N LEU A 432 11.08 -16.92 -4.73
CA LEU A 432 11.59 -15.55 -4.75
C LEU A 432 12.20 -15.20 -6.13
N ALA A 433 12.92 -16.14 -6.74
CA ALA A 433 13.49 -15.95 -8.07
C ALA A 433 12.41 -15.89 -9.16
N SER A 434 11.50 -16.85 -9.22
CA SER A 434 10.50 -16.96 -10.30
C SER A 434 9.40 -15.91 -10.21
N LYS A 435 8.86 -15.66 -9.01
CA LYS A 435 7.72 -14.76 -8.83
C LYS A 435 8.10 -13.32 -8.51
N HIS A 436 9.21 -13.10 -7.81
CA HIS A 436 9.62 -11.75 -7.41
C HIS A 436 10.84 -11.24 -8.19
N GLN A 437 11.41 -12.05 -9.09
CA GLN A 437 12.62 -11.73 -9.86
C GLN A 437 13.79 -11.28 -8.97
N ILE A 438 13.87 -11.82 -7.74
CA ILE A 438 14.92 -11.48 -6.79
C ILE A 438 16.14 -12.34 -7.05
N HIS A 439 17.28 -11.69 -7.29
CA HIS A 439 18.55 -12.38 -7.52
C HIS A 439 19.06 -13.07 -6.24
N ALA A 440 19.69 -14.24 -6.39
CA ALA A 440 20.22 -15.04 -5.28
C ALA A 440 21.23 -14.28 -4.39
N LYS A 441 21.98 -13.32 -4.96
CA LYS A 441 22.85 -12.34 -4.27
C LYS A 441 22.17 -11.71 -3.04
N TYR A 442 20.87 -11.44 -3.14
CA TYR A 442 20.11 -10.73 -2.12
C TYR A 442 19.43 -11.67 -1.12
N CYS A 443 19.70 -12.98 -1.19
CA CYS A 443 19.14 -13.97 -0.28
C CYS A 443 20.28 -14.64 0.49
N ARG A 444 20.21 -14.63 1.82
CA ARG A 444 21.16 -15.28 2.70
C ARG A 444 20.46 -16.44 3.40
N VAL A 445 20.89 -17.66 3.09
CA VAL A 445 20.35 -18.88 3.70
C VAL A 445 21.23 -19.28 4.88
N THR A 446 20.62 -19.52 6.03
CA THR A 446 21.30 -20.02 7.23
C THR A 446 20.55 -21.20 7.83
N TYR A 447 21.30 -22.19 8.34
CA TYR A 447 20.75 -23.38 8.96
C TYR A 447 21.10 -23.40 10.45
N GLY A 448 20.11 -23.61 11.32
CA GLY A 448 20.32 -23.82 12.74
C GLY A 448 20.99 -25.16 13.05
N LYS A 449 21.61 -25.28 14.23
CA LYS A 449 22.29 -26.51 14.71
C LYS A 449 21.41 -27.75 14.43
N ASN A 450 21.95 -28.74 13.72
CA ASN A 450 21.31 -30.00 13.30
C ASN A 450 20.28 -29.94 12.15
N THR A 451 20.28 -28.88 11.34
CA THR A 451 19.46 -28.83 10.10
C THR A 451 20.38 -28.91 8.88
N LYS A 452 20.20 -29.94 8.03
CA LYS A 452 20.97 -30.10 6.78
C LYS A 452 20.16 -29.56 5.60
N PRO A 453 20.82 -29.00 4.56
CA PRO A 453 20.15 -28.73 3.30
C PRO A 453 19.57 -30.03 2.74
N ARG A 454 18.35 -29.96 2.21
CA ARG A 454 17.83 -31.05 1.37
C ARG A 454 18.72 -31.10 0.13
N LYS A 455 19.58 -32.13 0.02
CA LYS A 455 20.37 -32.38 -1.20
C LYS A 455 19.39 -32.68 -2.33
N ILE A 456 19.28 -31.77 -3.28
CA ILE A 456 18.75 -32.01 -4.61
C ILE A 456 19.81 -31.47 -5.55
N ASN A 457 20.24 -32.27 -6.53
CA ASN A 457 21.17 -31.86 -7.57
C ASN A 457 20.59 -30.65 -8.31
N LEU A 458 21.06 -29.46 -7.98
CA LEU A 458 21.00 -28.29 -8.82
C LEU A 458 22.39 -27.67 -8.74
N ASP A 459 23.05 -27.61 -9.89
CA ASP A 459 24.32 -26.93 -10.09
C ASP A 459 24.16 -25.46 -9.72
N ILE A 460 24.40 -25.15 -8.46
CA ILE A 460 24.62 -23.79 -7.99
C ILE A 460 26.10 -23.73 -7.67
N GLN A 461 26.85 -23.11 -8.57
CA GLN A 461 28.27 -22.83 -8.43
C GLN A 461 28.52 -22.27 -7.02
N LYS A 462 29.34 -23.02 -6.27
CA LYS A 462 29.99 -22.52 -5.06
C LYS A 462 30.71 -21.23 -5.42
N ILE A 463 30.27 -20.12 -4.84
CA ILE A 463 31.12 -18.93 -4.74
C ILE A 463 31.95 -19.18 -3.48
N ASP A 464 33.22 -19.50 -3.68
CA ASP A 464 34.22 -19.63 -2.62
C ASP A 464 34.38 -18.30 -1.86
N ASP A 465 34.36 -18.42 -0.53
CA ASP A 465 34.76 -17.40 0.43
C ASP A 465 36.29 -17.25 0.44
N SER A 466 36.85 -16.72 -0.65
CA SER A 466 38.24 -16.28 -0.68
C SER A 466 38.39 -15.09 -1.61
N HIS A 467 38.01 -13.91 -1.10
CA HIS A 467 38.70 -12.63 -1.30
C HIS A 467 37.88 -11.50 -0.65
N VAL A 468 38.13 -11.25 0.63
CA VAL A 468 38.21 -9.90 1.21
C VAL A 468 39.45 -9.86 2.08
#